data_AF-A0A1G0ZZF6-F1
#
_entry.id   AF-A0A1G0ZZF6-F1
#
_cell.length_a   1.000
_cell.length_b   1.000
_cell.length_c   1.000
_cell.angle_alpha   90.00
_cell.angle_beta   90.00
_cell.angle_gamma   90.00
#
_symmetry.space_group_name_H-M   'P 1'
#
loop_
_entity.id
_entity.type
_entity.pdbx_description
1 polymer ?
#
loop_
_entity_poly.entity_id
_entity_poly.type
_entity_poly.pdbx_seq_one_letter_code
_entity_poly.pdbx_strand_id
1 'polypeptide(L)'
;MSTFCARILLDLNKHGILQSKKGKAGGYSLQRTTDEIWLGDVVTLALAYDIDAIHAKARVIPKDWQSRLPDNSSPYVSTIVFLVRKGNPKGIKDWDDLIKPGISVITPNPKTSGGARWNYLASRQMKVYTA
;
A
#
# COMPACT_ATOMS: atom_id res chain seq x y z
N MET A 1 18.68 22.39 14.02
CA MET A 1 18.18 21.53 12.91
C MET A 1 18.32 20.09 13.36
N SER A 2 17.21 19.34 13.49
CA SER A 2 17.19 18.07 14.23
C SER A 2 18.11 17.01 13.62
N THR A 3 18.89 16.34 14.47
CA THR A 3 19.85 15.27 14.13
C THR A 3 19.24 14.11 13.36
N PHE A 4 17.92 13.93 13.48
CA PHE A 4 17.16 12.89 12.78
C PHE A 4 17.18 13.05 11.25
N CYS A 5 16.88 14.24 10.72
CA CYS A 5 16.90 14.48 9.26
C CYS A 5 18.31 14.31 8.68
N ALA A 6 19.34 14.75 9.41
CA ALA A 6 20.73 14.56 9.00
C ALA A 6 21.11 13.08 8.94
N ARG A 7 20.63 12.26 9.89
CA ARG A 7 20.89 10.83 9.91
C ARG A 7 20.25 10.10 8.72
N ILE A 8 19.00 10.43 8.40
CA ILE A 8 18.30 9.88 7.23
C ILE A 8 19.06 10.22 5.95
N LEU A 9 19.43 11.49 5.74
CA LEU A 9 20.16 11.90 4.54
C LEU A 9 21.52 11.21 4.42
N LEU A 10 22.21 10.97 5.54
CA LEU A 10 23.47 10.24 5.59
C LEU A 10 23.30 8.76 5.22
N ASP A 11 22.29 8.07 5.76
CA ASP A 11 22.04 6.67 5.41
C ASP A 11 21.62 6.54 3.94
N LEU A 12 20.75 7.43 3.44
CA LEU A 12 20.37 7.44 2.04
C LEU A 12 21.56 7.67 1.10
N ASN A 13 22.50 8.55 1.47
CA ASN A 13 23.72 8.74 0.71
C ASN A 13 24.63 7.50 0.76
N LYS A 14 24.77 6.83 1.92
CA LYS A 14 25.55 5.59 2.06
C LYS A 14 24.98 4.44 1.22
N HIS A 15 23.66 4.37 1.08
CA HIS A 15 22.99 3.35 0.26
C HIS A 15 22.88 3.73 -1.22
N GLY A 16 23.54 4.81 -1.66
CA GLY A 16 23.58 5.24 -3.06
C GLY A 16 22.23 5.74 -3.59
N ILE A 17 21.32 6.13 -2.69
CA ILE A 17 20.00 6.66 -3.01
C ILE A 17 20.09 8.17 -3.29
N LEU A 18 20.96 8.87 -2.55
CA LEU A 18 21.24 10.29 -2.73
C LEU A 18 22.65 10.51 -3.25
N GLN A 19 22.85 11.61 -3.96
CA GLN A 19 24.16 12.16 -4.26
C GLN A 19 24.24 13.57 -3.66
N SER A 20 25.33 13.80 -2.92
CA SER A 20 25.64 15.15 -2.43
C SER A 20 26.15 16.02 -3.57
N LYS A 21 25.50 17.16 -3.79
CA LYS A 21 25.98 18.22 -4.68
C LYS A 21 26.85 19.18 -3.88
N LYS A 22 28.17 19.20 -4.16
CA LYS A 22 29.11 20.15 -3.53
C LYS A 22 29.10 21.49 -4.27
N GLY A 23 29.04 22.61 -3.54
CA GLY A 23 29.10 23.97 -4.09
C GLY A 23 28.26 25.00 -3.31
N LYS A 24 28.25 26.26 -3.76
CA LYS A 24 27.51 27.39 -3.14
C LYS A 24 25.98 27.19 -3.06
N ALA A 25 25.43 26.19 -3.76
CA ALA A 25 24.04 25.74 -3.68
C ALA A 25 23.98 24.26 -3.27
N GLY A 26 24.65 23.92 -2.16
CA GLY A 26 24.76 22.55 -1.67
C GLY A 26 23.40 21.91 -1.38
N GLY A 27 23.27 20.62 -1.67
CA GLY A 27 22.03 19.86 -1.49
C GLY A 27 22.21 18.39 -1.83
N TYR A 28 21.11 17.63 -1.80
CA TYR A 28 21.08 16.23 -2.22
C TYR A 28 20.17 16.07 -3.44
N SER A 29 20.60 15.29 -4.43
CA SER A 29 19.76 14.84 -5.54
C SER A 29 19.55 13.33 -5.46
N LEU A 30 18.35 12.86 -5.81
CA LEU A 30 18.08 11.43 -5.92
C LEU A 30 18.87 10.86 -7.11
N GLN A 31 19.54 9.72 -6.90
CA GLN A 31 20.24 8.97 -7.94
C GLN A 31 19.33 7.97 -8.66
N ARG A 32 18.20 7.62 -8.02
CA ARG A 32 17.18 6.72 -8.54
C ARG A 32 15.86 7.45 -8.57
N THR A 33 14.95 7.00 -9.42
CA THR A 33 13.58 7.53 -9.38
C THR A 33 12.94 7.16 -8.04
N THR A 34 12.01 7.97 -7.55
CA THR A 34 11.36 7.75 -6.26
C THR A 34 10.75 6.34 -6.14
N ASP A 35 10.32 5.76 -7.27
CA ASP A 35 9.70 4.44 -7.36
C ASP A 35 10.67 3.25 -7.21
N GLU A 36 11.98 3.52 -7.21
CA GLU A 36 13.06 2.52 -7.09
C GLU A 36 13.72 2.53 -5.71
N ILE A 37 13.27 3.42 -4.82
CA ILE A 37 13.84 3.60 -3.49
C ILE A 37 12.97 2.87 -2.47
N TRP A 38 13.55 1.85 -1.84
CA TRP A 38 12.90 1.06 -0.80
C TRP A 38 13.73 1.18 0.48
N LEU A 39 13.08 1.61 1.56
CA LEU A 39 13.67 1.73 2.89
C LEU A 39 12.85 0.92 3.89
N GLY A 40 13.43 -0.16 4.38
CA GLY A 40 12.82 -0.98 5.41
C GLY A 40 13.48 -2.35 5.50
N ASP A 41 13.66 -2.83 6.73
CA ASP A 41 14.10 -4.20 7.00
C ASP A 41 12.93 -5.20 6.93
N VAL A 42 11.71 -4.72 7.20
CA VAL A 42 10.46 -5.48 7.18
C VAL A 42 9.39 -4.65 6.50
N VAL A 43 8.57 -5.29 5.65
CA VAL A 43 7.40 -4.66 5.01
C VAL A 43 6.12 -5.41 5.39
N THR A 44 5.06 -4.69 5.73
CA THR A 44 3.73 -5.23 6.03
C THR A 44 2.71 -4.56 5.10
N LEU A 45 2.48 -5.18 3.95
CA LEU A 45 1.68 -4.62 2.87
C LEU A 45 0.29 -5.27 2.77
N ALA A 46 -0.62 -4.61 2.06
CA ALA A 46 -2.03 -4.98 2.03
C ALA A 46 -2.35 -6.22 1.16
N LEU A 47 -1.46 -6.61 0.24
CA LEU A 47 -1.65 -7.76 -0.63
C LEU A 47 -0.33 -8.30 -1.20
N ALA A 48 -0.31 -9.61 -1.51
CA ALA A 48 0.89 -10.33 -1.95
C ALA A 48 1.55 -9.74 -3.20
N TYR A 49 0.75 -9.28 -4.17
CA TYR A 49 1.26 -8.71 -5.43
C TYR A 49 2.19 -7.50 -5.22
N ASP A 50 1.99 -6.70 -4.16
CA ASP A 50 2.88 -5.57 -3.90
C ASP A 50 4.27 -6.05 -3.44
N ILE A 51 4.34 -7.18 -2.73
CA ILE A 51 5.59 -7.81 -2.31
C ILE A 51 6.27 -8.49 -3.50
N ASP A 52 5.50 -9.15 -4.37
CA ASP A 52 6.02 -9.70 -5.64
C ASP A 52 6.60 -8.62 -6.54
N ALA A 53 5.97 -7.45 -6.59
CA ALA A 53 6.47 -6.30 -7.34
C ALA A 53 7.82 -5.79 -6.80
N ILE A 54 8.02 -5.82 -5.47
CA ILE A 54 9.31 -5.50 -4.86
C ILE A 54 10.37 -6.52 -5.28
N HIS A 55 10.05 -7.81 -5.25
CA HIS A 55 10.95 -8.86 -5.74
C HIS A 55 11.31 -8.62 -7.22
N ALA A 56 10.32 -8.40 -8.08
CA ALA A 56 10.51 -8.26 -9.53
C ALA A 56 11.38 -7.03 -9.89
N LYS A 57 11.18 -5.91 -9.21
CA LYS A 57 11.87 -4.64 -9.51
C LYS A 57 13.21 -4.49 -8.81
N ALA A 58 13.26 -4.80 -7.51
CA ALA A 58 14.41 -4.49 -6.67
C ALA A 58 15.22 -5.74 -6.29
N ARG A 59 14.63 -6.95 -6.38
CA ARG A 59 15.25 -8.23 -6.00
C ARG A 59 15.81 -8.27 -4.57
N VAL A 60 15.29 -7.41 -3.69
CA VAL A 60 15.66 -7.33 -2.27
C VAL A 60 14.87 -8.27 -1.37
N ILE A 61 13.79 -8.85 -1.89
CA ILE A 61 12.98 -9.89 -1.24
C ILE A 61 13.16 -11.19 -2.05
N PRO A 62 13.36 -12.36 -1.42
CA PRO A 62 13.46 -13.65 -2.13
C PRO A 62 12.20 -13.99 -2.92
N LYS A 63 12.35 -14.76 -4.01
CA LYS A 63 11.21 -15.17 -4.86
C LYS A 63 10.20 -16.03 -4.10
N ASP A 64 10.67 -16.83 -3.16
CA ASP A 64 9.90 -17.75 -2.33
C ASP A 64 9.42 -17.12 -1.02
N TRP A 65 9.38 -15.79 -0.93
CA TRP A 65 9.06 -15.06 0.31
C TRP A 65 7.76 -15.54 0.98
N GLN A 66 6.74 -15.83 0.17
CA GLN A 66 5.40 -16.12 0.67
C GLN A 66 5.35 -17.41 1.50
N SER A 67 6.19 -18.39 1.18
CA SER A 67 6.29 -19.67 1.89
C SER A 67 7.25 -19.66 3.08
N ARG A 68 7.96 -18.55 3.34
CA ARG A 68 8.96 -18.47 4.41
C ARG A 68 8.34 -18.35 5.80
N LEU A 69 7.07 -17.96 5.88
CA LEU A 69 6.28 -17.91 7.10
C LEU A 69 4.96 -18.67 6.90
N PRO A 70 4.32 -19.16 7.99
CA PRO A 70 3.01 -19.80 7.93
C PRO A 70 1.94 -18.94 7.25
N ASP A 71 0.85 -19.58 6.82
CA ASP A 71 -0.35 -18.93 6.30
C ASP A 71 -0.07 -17.95 5.16
N ASN A 72 0.80 -18.33 4.22
CA ASN A 72 1.24 -17.50 3.09
C ASN A 72 1.82 -16.15 3.55
N SER A 73 2.57 -16.15 4.65
CA SER A 73 3.11 -14.94 5.29
C SER A 73 2.05 -13.90 5.65
N SER A 74 0.82 -14.35 5.90
CA SER A 74 -0.33 -13.50 6.27
C SER A 74 -0.82 -13.88 7.67
N PRO A 75 -0.24 -13.30 8.75
CA PRO A 75 -0.56 -13.67 10.13
C PRO A 75 -1.98 -13.29 10.58
N TYR A 76 -2.69 -12.50 9.77
CA TYR A 76 -4.09 -12.16 9.97
C TYR A 76 -4.78 -11.95 8.62
N VAL A 77 -6.09 -12.11 8.61
CA VAL A 77 -6.97 -11.82 7.46
C VAL A 77 -8.02 -10.80 7.86
N SER A 78 -8.58 -10.11 6.87
CA SER A 78 -9.70 -9.17 7.04
C SER A 78 -10.68 -9.33 5.89
N THR A 79 -11.80 -8.61 5.95
CA THR A 79 -12.81 -8.60 4.90
C THR A 79 -13.28 -7.17 4.61
N ILE A 80 -13.94 -6.98 3.48
CA ILE A 80 -14.50 -5.69 3.08
C ILE A 80 -15.92 -5.57 3.62
N VAL A 81 -16.19 -4.47 4.32
CA VAL A 81 -17.50 -4.15 4.90
C VAL A 81 -17.92 -2.72 4.55
N PHE A 82 -19.22 -2.45 4.63
CA PHE A 82 -19.74 -1.09 4.48
C PHE A 82 -19.78 -0.38 5.83
N LEU A 83 -19.19 0.82 5.87
CA LEU A 83 -19.41 1.75 6.98
C LEU A 83 -20.46 2.78 6.56
N VAL A 84 -21.59 2.80 7.27
CA VAL A 84 -22.70 3.72 7.00
C VAL A 84 -22.89 4.71 8.14
N ARG A 85 -23.55 5.84 7.86
CA ARG A 85 -23.93 6.81 8.90
C ARG A 85 -24.97 6.19 9.85
N LYS A 86 -25.00 6.69 11.10
CA LYS A 86 -25.93 6.24 12.15
C LYS A 86 -27.37 6.17 11.63
N GLY A 87 -28.05 5.06 11.93
CA GLY A 87 -29.43 4.79 11.51
C GLY A 87 -29.59 4.31 10.07
N ASN A 88 -28.50 4.20 9.29
CA ASN A 88 -28.51 3.78 7.89
C ASN A 88 -29.60 4.50 7.06
N PRO A 89 -29.54 5.84 6.93
CA PRO A 89 -30.61 6.65 6.32
C PRO A 89 -30.84 6.34 4.83
N LYS A 90 -29.89 5.65 4.20
CA LYS A 90 -29.94 5.24 2.79
C LYS A 90 -30.32 3.76 2.61
N GLY A 91 -30.53 3.03 3.70
CA GLY A 91 -30.94 1.63 3.68
C GLY A 91 -29.94 0.69 2.97
N ILE A 92 -28.65 1.00 3.01
CA ILE A 92 -27.60 0.22 2.35
C ILE A 92 -27.42 -1.10 3.08
N LYS A 93 -27.54 -2.22 2.36
CA LYS A 93 -27.38 -3.58 2.87
C LYS A 93 -26.48 -4.43 1.98
N ASP A 94 -26.48 -4.17 0.67
CA ASP A 94 -25.72 -4.97 -0.29
C ASP A 94 -25.10 -4.09 -1.40
N TRP A 95 -24.25 -4.69 -2.24
CA TRP A 95 -23.54 -4.03 -3.33
C TRP A 95 -24.47 -3.33 -4.32
N ASP A 96 -25.64 -3.91 -4.59
CA ASP A 96 -26.65 -3.33 -5.49
C ASP A 96 -27.21 -2.00 -4.96
N ASP A 97 -27.14 -1.75 -3.64
CA ASP A 97 -27.56 -0.47 -3.08
C ASP A 97 -26.59 0.65 -3.42
N LEU A 98 -25.31 0.34 -3.68
CA LEU A 98 -24.27 1.33 -3.93
C LEU A 98 -24.41 2.03 -5.29
N ILE A 99 -25.12 1.41 -6.24
CA ILE A 99 -25.35 1.97 -7.58
C ILE A 99 -26.66 2.77 -7.68
N LYS A 100 -27.47 2.81 -6.60
CA LYS A 100 -28.74 3.52 -6.60
C LYS A 100 -28.54 5.04 -6.76
N PRO A 101 -29.46 5.74 -7.46
CA PRO A 101 -29.40 7.19 -7.56
C PRO A 101 -29.37 7.87 -6.20
N GLY A 102 -28.54 8.91 -6.05
CA GLY A 102 -28.42 9.67 -4.79
C GLY A 102 -27.61 8.99 -3.69
N ILE A 103 -26.89 7.92 -4.02
CA ILE A 103 -25.85 7.31 -3.18
C ILE A 103 -24.48 7.83 -3.63
N SER A 104 -23.66 8.22 -2.65
CA SER A 104 -22.27 8.63 -2.88
C SER A 104 -21.35 7.67 -2.13
N VAL A 105 -20.49 6.99 -2.88
CA VAL A 105 -19.56 5.99 -2.37
C VAL A 105 -18.18 6.60 -2.23
N ILE A 106 -17.57 6.42 -1.06
CA ILE A 106 -16.18 6.84 -0.81
C ILE A 106 -15.31 5.59 -0.83
N THR A 107 -14.42 5.48 -1.81
CA THR A 107 -13.43 4.39 -1.92
C THR A 107 -12.07 4.97 -2.35
N PRO A 108 -10.94 4.45 -1.84
CA PRO A 108 -9.62 4.91 -2.24
C PRO A 108 -9.29 4.57 -3.71
N ASN A 109 -8.20 5.13 -4.23
CA ASN A 109 -7.75 4.90 -5.61
C ASN A 109 -7.04 3.54 -5.76
N PRO A 110 -7.51 2.64 -6.66
CA PRO A 110 -6.89 1.31 -6.87
C PRO A 110 -5.49 1.35 -7.45
N LYS A 111 -5.06 2.47 -8.06
CA LYS A 111 -3.69 2.62 -8.57
C LYS A 111 -2.64 2.75 -7.46
N THR A 112 -3.05 3.16 -6.26
CA THR A 112 -2.13 3.46 -5.15
C THR A 112 -2.47 2.74 -3.85
N SER A 113 -3.67 2.15 -3.72
CA SER A 113 -4.13 1.49 -2.50
C SER A 113 -4.43 0.00 -2.71
N GLY A 114 -3.88 -0.86 -1.86
CA GLY A 114 -4.24 -2.29 -1.80
C GLY A 114 -5.68 -2.51 -1.36
N GLY A 115 -6.15 -1.75 -0.36
CA GLY A 115 -7.55 -1.80 0.08
C GLY A 115 -8.54 -1.42 -1.03
N ALA A 116 -8.20 -0.44 -1.86
CA ALA A 116 -9.02 -0.11 -3.03
C ALA A 116 -9.11 -1.24 -4.06
N ARG A 117 -8.01 -1.97 -4.27
CA ARG A 117 -8.01 -3.16 -5.14
C ARG A 117 -8.90 -4.26 -4.55
N TRP A 118 -8.83 -4.49 -3.24
CA TRP A 118 -9.76 -5.40 -2.56
C TRP A 118 -11.22 -4.96 -2.67
N ASN A 119 -11.53 -3.66 -2.48
CA ASN A 119 -12.88 -3.13 -2.65
C ASN A 119 -13.43 -3.40 -4.05
N TYR A 120 -12.60 -3.21 -5.07
CA TYR A 120 -12.98 -3.44 -6.46
C TYR A 120 -13.19 -4.93 -6.76
N LEU A 121 -12.35 -5.82 -6.22
CA LEU A 121 -12.55 -7.26 -6.37
C LEU A 121 -13.82 -7.73 -5.63
N ALA A 122 -14.04 -7.22 -4.43
CA ALA A 122 -15.22 -7.50 -3.61
C ALA A 122 -16.52 -7.15 -4.35
N SER A 123 -16.59 -5.96 -4.94
CA SER A 123 -17.80 -5.51 -5.66
C SER A 123 -18.11 -6.31 -6.93
N ARG A 124 -17.10 -6.93 -7.56
CA ARG A 124 -17.29 -7.77 -8.76
C ARG A 124 -17.68 -9.20 -8.45
N GLN A 125 -17.38 -9.69 -7.26
CA GLN A 125 -17.36 -11.14 -6.99
C GLN A 125 -18.23 -11.55 -5.80
N MET A 126 -18.52 -10.66 -4.85
CA MET A 126 -19.34 -10.98 -3.69
C MET A 126 -20.80 -10.62 -3.93
N LYS A 127 -21.63 -11.63 -4.24
CA LYS A 127 -23.01 -11.63 -3.72
C LYS A 127 -22.86 -11.90 -2.24
N VAL A 128 -23.31 -11.00 -1.37
CA VAL A 128 -23.16 -11.17 0.08
C VAL A 128 -23.90 -12.45 0.47
N TYR A 129 -23.15 -13.53 0.73
CA TYR A 129 -23.67 -14.67 1.47
C TYR A 129 -23.70 -14.23 2.93
N THR A 130 -24.86 -13.79 3.38
CA THR A 130 -25.16 -13.72 4.81
C THR A 130 -25.18 -15.15 5.36
N ALA A 131 -24.39 -15.41 6.40
CA ALA A 131 -24.53 -16.59 7.25
C ALA A 131 -25.85 -16.55 8.03
#